data_AF-A0A4Z0RUS9-F1
#
_entry.id   AF-A0A4Z0RUS9-F1
#
_cell.length_a   1.000
_cell.length_b   1.000
_cell.length_c   1.000
_cell.angle_alpha   90.00
_cell.angle_beta   90.00
_cell.angle_gamma   90.00
#
_symmetry.space_group_name_H-M   'P 1'
#
loop_
_entity.id
_entity.type
_entity.pdbx_description
1 polymer ?
#
loop_
_entity_poly.entity_id
_entity_poly.type
_entity_poly.pdbx_seq_one_letter_code
_entity_poly.pdbx_strand_id
1 'polypeptide(L)' 'MGIKKTMAVVVAGTAAVAGGAAISKPLDVTAATSSQVQQFINSNRADVINVTNKYGLYASVQMAQAALESSWGLSTLST' A
#
# COMPACT_ATOMS: atom_id res chain seq x y z
N MET A 1 22.48 -13.73 22.45
CA MET A 1 21.35 -12.76 22.52
C MET A 1 21.63 -11.66 21.50
N GLY A 2 21.19 -11.83 20.26
CA GLY A 2 21.50 -10.91 19.16
C GLY A 2 20.47 -9.78 19.10
N ILE A 3 20.93 -8.55 19.25
CA ILE A 3 20.12 -7.33 19.15
C ILE A 3 19.61 -7.23 17.70
N LYS A 4 18.31 -7.48 17.48
CA LYS A 4 17.67 -7.24 16.17
C LYS A 4 17.52 -5.73 16.00
N LYS A 5 18.33 -5.14 15.13
CA LYS A 5 18.29 -3.72 14.78
C LYS A 5 17.04 -3.49 13.92
N THR A 6 15.99 -2.91 14.50
CA THR A 6 14.79 -2.49 13.78
C THR A 6 15.16 -1.38 12.79
N MET A 7 15.15 -1.70 11.50
CA MET A 7 15.37 -0.72 10.42
C MET A 7 14.04 0.00 10.16
N ALA A 8 13.86 1.17 10.76
CA ALA A 8 12.78 2.08 10.38
C ALA A 8 13.12 2.74 9.04
N VAL A 9 12.74 2.09 7.93
CA VAL A 9 12.67 2.75 6.63
C VAL A 9 11.44 3.66 6.66
N VAL A 10 11.67 4.92 7.04
CA VAL A 10 10.69 5.99 6.88
C VAL A 10 10.76 6.44 5.42
N VAL A 11 10.08 5.72 4.53
CA VAL A 11 9.64 6.29 3.26
C VAL A 11 8.27 6.89 3.54
N ALA A 12 8.28 8.13 4.03
CA ALA A 12 7.10 8.95 4.18
C ALA A 12 6.58 9.33 2.79
N GLY A 13 5.82 8.45 2.17
CA GLY A 13 4.94 8.79 1.05
C GLY A 13 3.67 9.47 1.58
N THR A 14 3.83 10.57 2.35
CA THR A 14 2.69 11.39 2.72
C THR A 14 2.26 12.14 1.48
N ALA A 15 1.12 11.74 0.90
CA ALA A 15 0.34 12.62 0.05
C ALA A 15 0.03 13.87 0.88
N ALA A 16 0.82 14.92 0.69
CA ALA A 16 0.57 16.24 1.25
C ALA A 16 -0.71 16.76 0.58
N VAL A 17 -1.85 16.51 1.21
CA VAL A 17 -3.08 17.22 0.87
C VAL A 17 -2.80 18.69 1.21
N ALA A 18 -2.82 19.54 0.20
CA ALA A 18 -2.59 20.97 0.34
C ALA A 18 -3.67 21.59 1.26
N GLY A 19 -3.36 21.71 2.54
CA GLY A 19 -4.28 22.22 3.55
C GLY A 19 -3.69 21.99 4.94
N GLY A 20 -2.89 22.94 5.41
CA GLY A 20 -2.22 22.87 6.71
C GLY A 20 -3.21 22.75 7.87
N ALA A 21 -3.38 21.54 8.37
CA ALA A 21 -3.84 21.26 9.73
C ALA A 21 -2.85 20.26 10.32
N ALA A 22 -2.00 20.73 11.24
CA ALA A 22 -1.09 19.86 11.96
C ALA A 22 -1.91 18.85 12.78
N ILE A 23 -2.03 17.62 12.28
CA ILE A 23 -2.63 16.53 13.03
C ILE A 23 -1.58 16.02 14.02
N SER A 24 -1.65 16.48 15.27
CA SER A 24 -0.73 16.09 16.36
C SER A 24 -0.96 14.66 16.89
N LYS A 25 -1.66 13.79 16.14
CA LYS A 25 -1.70 12.36 16.43
C LYS A 25 -0.58 11.70 15.62
N PRO A 26 0.29 10.87 16.23
CA PRO A 26 1.18 10.04 15.44
C PRO A 26 0.30 9.17 14.55
N LEU A 27 0.27 9.47 13.25
CA LEU A 27 -0.24 8.55 12.26
C LEU A 27 0.76 7.39 12.27
N ASP A 28 0.34 6.25 12.82
CA ASP A 28 1.09 5.00 12.71
C ASP A 28 1.04 4.55 11.24
N VAL A 29 1.89 5.18 10.43
CA VAL A 29 2.08 4.80 9.02
C VAL A 29 3.06 3.64 9.04
N THR A 30 2.53 2.43 9.24
CA THR A 30 3.32 1.22 9.05
C THR A 30 3.60 1.05 7.56
N ALA A 31 4.84 1.32 7.15
CA ALA A 31 5.27 1.09 5.77
C ALA A 31 5.24 -0.42 5.45
N ALA A 32 4.68 -0.77 4.30
CA ALA A 32 4.69 -2.15 3.83
C ALA A 32 6.13 -2.60 3.50
N THR A 33 6.51 -3.79 3.95
CA THR A 33 7.76 -4.43 3.55
C THR A 33 7.70 -4.89 2.09
N SER A 34 8.85 -5.04 1.44
CA SER A 34 8.91 -5.56 0.05
C SER A 34 8.22 -6.92 -0.11
N SER A 35 8.23 -7.76 0.93
CA SER A 35 7.54 -9.04 0.93
C SER A 35 6.01 -8.86 0.90
N GLN A 36 5.47 -7.95 1.70
CA GLN A 36 4.03 -7.66 1.75
C GLN A 36 3.55 -7.06 0.43
N VAL A 37 4.33 -6.13 -0.14
CA VAL A 37 4.09 -5.57 -1.48
C VAL A 37 3.98 -6.67 -2.53
N GLN A 38 4.97 -7.57 -2.58
CA GLN A 38 4.98 -8.64 -3.57
C GLN A 38 3.85 -9.64 -3.36
N GLN A 39 3.52 -9.94 -2.09
CA GLN A 39 2.42 -10.83 -1.74
C GLN A 39 1.07 -10.24 -2.17
N PHE A 40 0.82 -8.96 -1.90
CA PHE A 40 -0.38 -8.26 -2.33
C PHE A 40 -0.56 -8.32 -3.85
N ILE A 41 0.50 -8.03 -4.62
CA ILE A 41 0.47 -8.11 -6.09
C ILE A 41 0.17 -9.54 -6.55
N ASN A 42 0.86 -10.53 -5.99
CA ASN A 42 0.71 -11.93 -6.39
C ASN A 42 -0.69 -12.49 -6.09
N SER A 43 -1.29 -12.09 -4.96
CA SER A 43 -2.64 -12.50 -4.58
C SER A 43 -3.72 -11.90 -5.46
N ASN A 44 -3.58 -10.64 -5.89
CA ASN A 44 -4.64 -9.90 -6.58
C ASN A 44 -4.48 -9.85 -8.11
N ARG A 45 -3.29 -10.14 -8.67
CA ARG A 45 -3.00 -9.96 -10.10
C ARG A 45 -3.94 -10.70 -11.05
N ALA A 46 -4.40 -11.89 -10.69
CA ALA A 46 -5.24 -12.70 -11.57
C ALA A 46 -6.61 -12.02 -11.78
N ASP A 47 -7.23 -11.58 -10.70
CA ASP A 47 -8.52 -10.90 -10.73
C ASP A 47 -8.43 -9.53 -11.39
N VAL A 48 -7.37 -8.77 -11.09
CA VAL A 48 -7.13 -7.47 -11.73
C VAL A 48 -6.99 -7.63 -13.25
N ILE A 49 -6.22 -8.62 -13.73
CA ILE A 49 -6.09 -8.90 -15.17
C ILE A 49 -7.44 -9.29 -15.79
N ASN A 50 -8.21 -10.15 -15.11
CA ASN A 50 -9.51 -10.61 -15.62
C ASN A 50 -10.50 -9.44 -15.76
N VAL A 51 -10.61 -8.61 -14.73
CA VAL A 51 -11.50 -7.42 -14.73
C VAL A 51 -11.05 -6.41 -15.77
N THR A 52 -9.76 -6.09 -15.83
CA THR A 52 -9.25 -5.09 -16.78
C THR A 52 -9.37 -5.53 -18.23
N ASN A 53 -9.14 -6.82 -18.54
CA ASN A 53 -9.38 -7.37 -19.87
C ASN A 53 -10.86 -7.26 -20.27
N LYS A 54 -11.78 -7.48 -19.33
CA LYS A 54 -13.23 -7.38 -19.59
C LYS A 54 -13.68 -5.95 -19.90
N TYR A 55 -13.11 -4.96 -19.22
CA TYR A 55 -13.54 -3.56 -19.31
C TYR A 55 -12.60 -2.67 -20.14
N GLY A 56 -11.55 -3.22 -20.75
CA GLY A 56 -10.58 -2.46 -21.54
C GLY A 56 -9.77 -1.46 -20.71
N LEU A 57 -9.48 -1.81 -19.45
CA LEU A 57 -8.72 -0.96 -18.52
C LEU A 57 -7.25 -1.39 -18.43
N TYR A 58 -6.42 -0.57 -17.79
CA TYR A 58 -5.02 -0.91 -17.54
C TYR A 58 -4.86 -1.60 -16.18
N ALA A 59 -4.46 -2.88 -16.21
CA ALA A 59 -4.20 -3.68 -15.01
C ALA A 59 -3.18 -3.02 -14.06
N SER A 60 -2.17 -2.35 -14.61
CA SER A 60 -1.15 -1.62 -13.84
C SER A 60 -1.75 -0.48 -13.03
N VAL A 61 -2.65 0.31 -13.65
CA VAL A 61 -3.31 1.44 -13.00
C VAL A 61 -4.24 0.94 -11.89
N GLN A 62 -5.05 -0.07 -12.18
CA GLN A 62 -5.95 -0.65 -11.18
C GLN A 62 -5.19 -1.27 -9.99
N MET A 63 -4.10 -1.99 -10.24
CA MET A 63 -3.26 -2.56 -9.17
C MET A 63 -2.59 -1.46 -8.34
N ALA A 64 -2.09 -0.40 -8.97
CA ALA A 64 -1.45 0.72 -8.28
C ALA A 64 -2.46 1.48 -7.41
N GLN A 65 -3.67 1.71 -7.91
CA GLN A 65 -4.75 2.32 -7.14
C GLN A 65 -5.16 1.42 -5.97
N ALA A 66 -5.39 0.13 -6.21
CA ALA A 66 -5.73 -0.80 -5.14
C ALA A 66 -4.64 -0.85 -4.05
N ALA A 67 -3.36 -0.82 -4.43
CA ALA A 67 -2.26 -0.76 -3.49
C ALA A 67 -2.24 0.53 -2.65
N LEU A 68 -2.51 1.68 -3.28
CA LEU A 68 -2.57 2.98 -2.62
C LEU A 68 -3.76 3.08 -1.66
N GLU A 69 -4.96 2.72 -2.11
CA GLU A 69 -6.20 2.82 -1.33
C GLU A 69 -6.25 1.81 -0.16
N SER A 70 -5.55 0.68 -0.27
CA SER A 70 -5.55 -0.37 0.76
C SER A 70 -4.33 -0.39 1.69
N SER A 71 -3.34 0.49 1.44
CA SER A 71 -2.02 0.40 2.05
C SER A 71 -1.40 -1.00 1.87
N TRP A 72 -1.38 -1.50 0.63
CA TRP A 72 -0.94 -2.86 0.27
C TRP A 72 -1.70 -3.99 1.00
N GLY A 73 -2.99 -3.78 1.28
CA GLY A 73 -3.84 -4.73 2.01
C GLY A 73 -3.62 -4.77 3.53
N LEU A 74 -2.87 -3.81 4.09
CA LEU A 74 -2.62 -3.72 5.54
C LEU A 74 -3.70 -2.91 6.28
N SER A 75 -4.54 -2.17 5.54
CA SER A 75 -5.68 -1.47 6.12
C SER A 75 -6.69 -2.47 6.71
N THR A 76 -7.19 -2.21 7.92
CA THR A 76 -8.23 -3.03 8.58
C THR A 76 -9.53 -3.14 7.78
N LEU A 77 -9.78 -2.20 6.86
CA LEU A 77 -10.93 -2.26 5.96
C LEU A 77 -10.70 -3.16 4.73
N SER A 78 -9.44 -3.52 4.46
CA SER A 78 -9.01 -4.31 3.30
C SER A 78 -8.70 -5.78 3.63
N THR A 79 -8.71 -6.15 4.91
CA THR A 79 -8.60 -7.53 5.43
C THR A 79 -9.98 -8.14 5.62
#